data_AF-A0A9E5IFV1-F1
#
_entry.id   AF-A0A9E5IFV1-F1
#
_cell.length_a   1.000
_cell.length_b   1.000
_cell.length_c   1.000
_cell.angle_alpha   90.00
_cell.angle_beta   90.00
_cell.angle_gamma   90.00
#
_symmetry.space_group_name_H-M   'P 1'
#
loop_
_entity.id
_entity.type
_entity.pdbx_description
1 polymer ?
#
loop_
_entity_poly.entity_id
_entity_poly.type
_entity_poly.pdbx_seq_one_letter_code
_entity_poly.pdbx_strand_id
1 'polypeptide(L)'
;MKTILQALLLIAALLASHRAAYAFPLSNGDQVQCEFSHGDKTGVATEIWNSYRKPEDRNPELGRAVAVMRLDASGWPTIIIDAEAHKRNAKGAPAIWDFVYFHECAHAQDPNLGEIGANCAAYKEMDRRGLMNFHRMKELEAVHLSMLMLPEEYGGSGLKFWHKTMECVRQGDK
;
A
#
# COMPACT_ATOMS: atom_id res chain seq x y z
N MET A 1 -7.07 41.29 28.53
CA MET A 1 -6.07 41.14 27.44
C MET A 1 -5.14 39.94 27.62
N LYS A 2 -4.49 39.73 28.78
CA LYS A 2 -3.58 38.58 29.00
C LYS A 2 -4.24 37.20 28.88
N THR A 3 -5.50 37.06 29.30
CA THR A 3 -6.27 35.80 29.26
C THR A 3 -6.69 35.38 27.85
N ILE A 4 -6.97 36.33 26.96
CA ILE A 4 -7.33 36.05 25.55
C ILE A 4 -6.08 35.58 24.78
N LEU A 5 -4.92 36.17 25.07
CA LEU A 5 -3.64 35.81 24.44
C LEU A 5 -3.18 34.39 24.82
N GLN A 6 -3.43 33.95 26.06
CA GLN A 6 -3.14 32.58 26.51
C GLN A 6 -4.06 31.54 25.85
N ALA A 7 -5.34 31.84 25.66
CA ALA A 7 -6.28 30.93 24.99
C ALA A 7 -5.93 30.74 23.50
N LEU A 8 -5.47 31.79 22.81
CA LEU A 8 -5.01 31.74 21.42
C LEU A 8 -3.73 30.91 21.24
N LEU A 9 -2.80 30.95 22.20
CA LEU A 9 -1.57 30.14 22.17
C LEU A 9 -1.84 28.64 22.36
N LEU A 10 -2.84 28.26 23.16
CA LEU A 10 -3.24 26.87 23.35
C LEU A 10 -3.91 26.28 22.09
N ILE A 11 -4.71 27.09 21.36
CA ILE A 11 -5.35 26.65 20.10
C ILE A 11 -4.30 26.48 18.98
N ALA A 12 -3.30 27.35 18.90
CA ALA A 12 -2.22 27.23 17.93
C ALA A 12 -1.33 25.99 18.16
N ALA A 13 -1.13 25.58 19.42
CA ALA A 13 -0.36 24.37 19.76
C ALA A 13 -1.13 23.08 19.45
N LEU A 14 -2.46 23.08 19.54
CA LEU A 14 -3.32 21.92 19.21
C LEU A 14 -3.44 21.68 17.69
N LEU A 15 -3.23 22.71 16.86
CA LEU A 15 -3.28 22.58 15.40
C LEU A 15 -1.96 22.08 14.79
N ALA A 16 -0.84 22.15 15.51
CA ALA A 16 0.49 21.83 14.99
C ALA A 16 0.87 20.33 15.01
N SER A 17 -0.04 19.44 15.41
CA SER A 17 0.22 18.00 15.50
C SER A 17 -0.39 17.17 14.37
N HIS A 18 -0.79 17.80 13.26
CA HIS A 18 -1.03 17.04 12.02
C HIS A 18 0.34 16.74 11.41
N ARG A 19 0.98 15.66 11.86
CA ARG A 19 2.02 15.04 11.04
C ARG A 19 1.38 14.83 9.67
N ALA A 20 1.94 15.47 8.64
CA ALA A 20 1.54 15.19 7.27
C ALA A 20 1.73 13.69 7.08
N ALA A 21 0.64 12.92 7.17
CA ALA A 21 0.64 11.56 6.70
C ALA A 21 0.96 11.70 5.22
N TYR A 22 2.16 11.24 4.84
CA TYR A 22 2.59 11.23 3.46
C TYR A 22 1.49 10.58 2.65
N ALA A 23 1.14 11.23 1.53
CA ALA A 23 0.21 10.67 0.59
C ALA A 23 1.04 9.97 -0.49
N PHE A 24 0.67 8.75 -0.84
CA PHE A 24 1.29 8.04 -1.94
C PHE A 24 0.91 8.72 -3.27
N PRO A 25 1.89 9.09 -4.11
CA PRO A 25 1.62 9.65 -5.42
C PRO A 25 1.28 8.53 -6.40
N LEU A 26 0.00 8.43 -6.78
CA LEU A 26 -0.44 7.51 -7.82
C LEU A 26 0.11 7.90 -9.19
N SER A 27 0.18 6.93 -10.09
CA SER A 27 0.65 7.13 -11.46
C SER A 27 -0.15 8.16 -12.28
N ASN A 28 -1.40 8.46 -11.91
CA ASN A 28 -2.22 9.49 -12.54
C ASN A 28 -2.00 10.90 -11.93
N GLY A 29 -1.14 11.03 -10.92
CA GLY A 29 -0.82 12.28 -10.23
C GLY A 29 -1.60 12.50 -8.94
N ASP A 30 -2.64 11.70 -8.67
CA ASP A 30 -3.42 11.81 -7.45
C ASP A 30 -2.58 11.46 -6.22
N GLN A 31 -2.94 12.08 -5.09
CA GLN A 31 -2.33 11.82 -3.79
C GLN A 31 -3.34 11.05 -2.94
N VAL A 32 -2.97 9.87 -2.47
CA VAL A 32 -3.86 9.02 -1.67
C VAL A 32 -3.27 8.68 -0.31
N GLN A 33 -4.14 8.44 0.65
CA GLN A 33 -3.80 7.94 1.97
C GLN A 33 -4.51 6.61 2.20
N CYS A 34 -3.88 5.72 2.96
CA CYS A 34 -4.49 4.46 3.33
C CYS A 34 -5.29 4.62 4.63
N GLU A 35 -6.58 4.88 4.48
CA GLU A 35 -7.53 4.85 5.59
C GLU A 35 -7.85 3.42 5.98
N PHE A 36 -7.88 3.14 7.28
CA PHE A 36 -8.23 1.84 7.83
C PHE A 36 -9.24 1.96 8.98
N SER A 37 -10.03 0.92 9.15
CA SER A 37 -10.91 0.76 10.30
C SER A 37 -11.05 -0.72 10.63
N HIS A 38 -10.45 -1.14 11.74
CA HIS A 38 -10.55 -2.51 12.24
C HIS A 38 -10.45 -2.55 13.77
N GLY A 39 -11.31 -3.35 14.40
CA GLY A 39 -11.42 -3.37 15.87
C GLY A 39 -11.93 -2.02 16.40
N ASP A 40 -11.23 -1.47 17.39
CA ASP A 40 -11.47 -0.16 17.99
C ASP A 40 -10.62 0.97 17.39
N LYS A 41 -9.87 0.68 16.32
CA LYS A 41 -8.95 1.62 15.67
C LYS A 41 -9.50 2.08 14.33
N THR A 42 -9.44 3.39 14.12
CA THR A 42 -9.69 4.02 12.83
C THR A 42 -8.66 5.12 12.64
N GLY A 43 -8.12 5.24 11.44
CA GLY A 43 -7.16 6.29 11.10
C GLY A 43 -6.51 6.09 9.75
N VAL A 44 -5.33 6.68 9.60
CA VAL A 44 -4.50 6.57 8.41
C VAL A 44 -3.24 5.76 8.75
N ALA A 45 -2.92 4.77 7.92
CA ALA A 45 -1.70 3.98 8.08
C ALA A 45 -0.47 4.88 7.99
N THR A 46 0.55 4.59 8.80
CA THR A 46 1.82 5.32 8.69
C THR A 46 2.53 4.91 7.40
N GLU A 47 3.02 5.86 6.61
CA GLU A 47 3.82 5.57 5.42
C GLU A 47 5.31 5.87 5.68
N ILE A 48 6.17 4.88 5.44
CA ILE A 48 7.63 5.01 5.52
C ILE A 48 8.22 4.78 4.14
N TRP A 49 8.81 5.83 3.56
CA TRP A 49 9.62 5.73 2.35
C TRP A 49 11.06 5.41 2.73
N ASN A 50 11.44 4.14 2.65
CA ASN A 50 12.79 3.69 3.01
C ASN A 50 13.79 4.03 1.89
N SER A 51 14.48 5.16 2.03
CA SER A 51 15.65 5.53 1.24
C SER A 51 16.92 5.06 1.91
N TYR A 52 17.87 4.55 1.11
CA TYR A 52 19.13 4.01 1.60
C TYR A 52 20.24 4.23 0.56
N ARG A 53 21.50 4.34 1.03
CA ARG A 53 22.66 4.53 0.14
C ARG A 53 23.32 3.21 -0.23
N LYS A 54 23.31 2.24 0.68
CA LYS A 54 23.89 0.91 0.48
C LYS A 54 22.84 -0.16 0.75
N PRO A 55 22.88 -1.30 0.04
CA PRO A 55 21.87 -2.37 0.21
C PRO A 55 21.73 -2.87 1.65
N GLU A 56 22.79 -2.85 2.46
CA GLU A 56 22.78 -3.24 3.87
C GLU A 56 22.00 -2.27 4.78
N ASP A 57 21.79 -1.02 4.35
CA ASP A 57 21.02 -0.02 5.10
C ASP A 57 19.51 -0.10 4.79
N ARG A 58 19.11 -1.03 3.92
CA ARG A 58 17.72 -1.27 3.54
C ARG A 58 16.93 -1.77 4.76
N ASN A 59 15.70 -1.27 4.93
CA ASN A 59 14.86 -1.66 6.04
C ASN A 59 14.68 -3.19 6.06
N PRO A 60 15.09 -3.89 7.14
CA PRO A 60 15.05 -5.35 7.19
C PRO A 60 13.63 -5.92 7.06
N GLU A 61 12.60 -5.16 7.47
CA GLU A 61 11.19 -5.58 7.37
C GLU A 61 10.75 -5.84 5.92
N LEU A 62 11.36 -5.15 4.96
CA LEU A 62 11.06 -5.34 3.54
C LEU A 62 11.48 -6.72 3.03
N GLY A 63 12.43 -7.41 3.68
CA GLY A 63 12.91 -8.72 3.24
C GLY A 63 13.28 -8.75 1.75
N ARG A 64 12.50 -9.45 0.91
CA ARG A 64 12.65 -9.45 -0.56
C ARG A 64 11.55 -8.68 -1.30
N ALA A 65 10.57 -8.13 -0.59
CA ALA A 65 9.43 -7.40 -1.15
C ALA A 65 9.77 -5.92 -1.37
N VAL A 66 9.04 -5.24 -2.26
CA VAL A 66 9.25 -3.82 -2.59
C VAL A 66 8.40 -2.87 -1.74
N ALA A 67 7.39 -3.41 -1.06
CA ALA A 67 6.69 -2.79 0.05
C ALA A 67 6.23 -3.89 1.01
N VAL A 68 5.90 -3.51 2.25
CA VAL A 68 5.26 -4.40 3.23
C VAL A 68 4.38 -3.58 4.18
N MET A 69 3.28 -4.16 4.63
CA MET A 69 2.50 -3.70 5.78
C MET A 69 2.97 -4.41 7.06
N ARG A 70 3.19 -3.63 8.13
CA ARG A 70 3.47 -4.14 9.48
C ARG A 70 2.59 -3.44 10.51
N LEU A 71 2.19 -4.17 11.54
CA LEU A 71 1.57 -3.58 12.72
C LEU A 71 2.67 -3.18 13.71
N ASP A 72 2.54 -1.98 14.29
CA ASP A 72 3.39 -1.57 15.41
C ASP A 72 2.98 -2.27 16.72
N ALA A 73 3.69 -1.98 17.82
CA ALA A 73 3.40 -2.57 19.13
C ALA A 73 1.99 -2.26 19.67
N SER A 74 1.35 -1.22 19.15
CA SER A 74 -0.02 -0.86 19.49
C SER A 74 -1.04 -1.54 18.58
N GLY A 75 -0.62 -2.20 17.50
CA GLY A 75 -1.51 -2.69 16.44
C GLY A 75 -1.90 -1.62 15.42
N TRP A 76 -1.12 -0.55 15.27
CA TRP A 76 -1.32 0.48 14.23
C TRP A 76 -0.57 0.10 12.95
N PRO A 77 -1.19 0.16 11.76
CA PRO A 77 -0.55 -0.24 10.51
C PRO A 77 0.48 0.78 10.03
N THR A 78 1.59 0.25 9.53
CA THR A 78 2.68 0.97 8.86
C THR A 78 2.98 0.31 7.53
N ILE A 79 2.84 1.06 6.44
CA ILE A 79 3.24 0.67 5.09
C ILE A 79 4.66 1.16 4.86
N ILE A 80 5.59 0.24 4.66
CA ILE A 80 7.00 0.52 4.37
C ILE A 80 7.22 0.30 2.88
N ILE A 81 7.68 1.32 2.17
CA ILE A 81 7.91 1.30 0.72
C ILE A 81 9.41 1.41 0.45
N ASP A 82 9.95 0.57 -0.41
CA ASP A 82 11.31 0.66 -0.91
C ASP A 82 11.44 1.84 -1.89
N ALA A 83 11.84 3.00 -1.35
CA ALA A 83 11.90 4.24 -2.11
C ALA A 83 12.90 4.18 -3.27
N GLU A 84 13.99 3.43 -3.11
CA GLU A 84 15.01 3.28 -4.14
C GLU A 84 14.54 2.35 -5.27
N ALA A 85 13.82 1.28 -4.96
CA ALA A 85 13.17 0.43 -5.97
C ALA A 85 12.07 1.20 -6.72
N HIS A 86 11.24 1.97 -6.01
CA HIS A 86 10.22 2.82 -6.62
C HIS A 86 10.85 3.81 -7.60
N LYS A 87 11.88 4.54 -7.17
CA LYS A 87 12.60 5.52 -8.02
C LYS A 87 13.16 4.89 -9.30
N ARG A 88 13.67 3.66 -9.25
CA ARG A 88 14.24 2.97 -10.42
C ARG A 88 13.17 2.47 -11.40
N ASN A 89 12.05 1.98 -10.88
CA ASN A 89 11.14 1.13 -11.66
C ASN A 89 9.77 1.78 -11.96
N ALA A 90 9.34 2.78 -11.19
CA ALA A 90 7.97 3.31 -11.28
C ALA A 90 7.60 3.92 -12.65
N LYS A 91 8.58 4.43 -13.41
CA LYS A 91 8.33 4.93 -14.77
C LYS A 91 8.09 3.84 -15.80
N GLY A 92 8.70 2.67 -15.61
CA GLY A 92 8.62 1.55 -16.57
C GLY A 92 7.40 0.67 -16.36
N ALA A 93 6.90 0.62 -15.12
CA ALA A 93 5.72 -0.13 -14.74
C ALA A 93 4.94 0.72 -13.69
N PRO A 94 4.16 1.71 -14.11
CA PRO A 94 3.43 2.58 -13.18
C PRO A 94 2.25 1.86 -12.53
N ALA A 95 1.60 0.91 -13.21
CA ALA A 95 0.44 0.22 -12.67
C ALA A 95 0.80 -0.69 -11.50
N ILE A 96 1.98 -1.32 -11.53
CA ILE A 96 2.41 -2.19 -10.44
C ILE A 96 2.63 -1.43 -9.13
N TRP A 97 3.08 -0.18 -9.16
CA TRP A 97 3.31 0.57 -7.92
C TRP A 97 2.00 1.06 -7.28
N ASP A 98 1.05 1.50 -8.09
CA ASP A 98 -0.31 1.77 -7.59
C ASP A 98 -0.93 0.50 -7.01
N PHE A 99 -0.74 -0.65 -7.68
CA PHE A 99 -1.24 -1.94 -7.23
C PHE A 99 -0.58 -2.40 -5.92
N VAL A 100 0.75 -2.29 -5.79
CA VAL A 100 1.49 -2.59 -4.57
C VAL A 100 1.00 -1.70 -3.43
N TYR A 101 0.81 -0.40 -3.67
CA TYR A 101 0.30 0.49 -2.63
C TYR A 101 -1.08 0.04 -2.11
N PHE A 102 -2.03 -0.18 -3.02
CA PHE A 102 -3.37 -0.61 -2.62
C PHE A 102 -3.39 -2.04 -2.04
N HIS A 103 -2.45 -2.89 -2.43
CA HIS A 103 -2.26 -4.21 -1.83
C HIS A 103 -1.85 -4.10 -0.36
N GLU A 104 -0.81 -3.31 -0.05
CA GLU A 104 -0.41 -3.10 1.34
C GLU A 104 -1.48 -2.36 2.14
N CYS A 105 -2.24 -1.48 1.48
CA CYS A 105 -3.38 -0.83 2.12
C CYS A 105 -4.50 -1.82 2.46
N ALA A 106 -4.75 -2.82 1.62
CA ALA A 106 -5.73 -3.86 1.92
C ALA A 106 -5.31 -4.67 3.17
N HIS A 107 -4.02 -4.97 3.31
CA HIS A 107 -3.49 -5.56 4.55
C HIS A 107 -3.63 -4.61 5.75
N ALA A 108 -3.46 -3.30 5.57
CA ALA A 108 -3.67 -2.34 6.65
C ALA A 108 -5.15 -2.25 7.08
N GLN A 109 -6.07 -2.49 6.15
CA GLN A 109 -7.52 -2.52 6.41
C GLN A 109 -7.97 -3.84 7.07
N ASP A 110 -7.37 -4.96 6.68
CA ASP A 110 -7.57 -6.27 7.29
C ASP A 110 -6.22 -7.00 7.44
N PRO A 111 -5.58 -6.94 8.63
CA PRO A 111 -4.28 -7.58 8.86
C PRO A 111 -4.27 -9.11 8.74
N ASN A 112 -5.45 -9.75 8.73
CA ASN A 112 -5.57 -11.20 8.53
C ASN A 112 -5.84 -11.57 7.06
N LEU A 113 -5.97 -10.57 6.18
CA LEU A 113 -6.17 -10.79 4.76
C LEU A 113 -4.94 -11.47 4.17
N GLY A 114 -5.15 -12.58 3.47
CA GLY A 114 -4.06 -13.26 2.74
C GLY A 114 -3.70 -12.53 1.44
N GLU A 115 -2.53 -12.83 0.88
CA GLU A 115 -1.98 -12.19 -0.33
C GLU A 115 -2.91 -12.18 -1.55
N ILE A 116 -3.68 -13.27 -1.77
CA ILE A 116 -4.68 -13.33 -2.85
C ILE A 116 -5.81 -12.32 -2.59
N GLY A 117 -6.24 -12.21 -1.33
CA GLY A 117 -7.26 -11.26 -0.91
C GLY A 117 -6.77 -9.82 -1.06
N ALA A 118 -5.53 -9.53 -0.65
CA ALA A 118 -4.92 -8.21 -0.79
C ALA A 118 -4.76 -7.80 -2.27
N ASN A 119 -4.28 -8.72 -3.12
CA ASN A 119 -4.23 -8.50 -4.57
C ASN A 119 -5.63 -8.23 -5.17
N CYS A 120 -6.64 -8.98 -4.73
CA CYS A 120 -8.01 -8.82 -5.19
C CYS A 120 -8.60 -7.48 -4.77
N ALA A 121 -8.39 -7.06 -3.51
CA ALA A 121 -8.81 -5.77 -3.00
C ALA A 121 -8.10 -4.61 -3.73
N ALA A 122 -6.79 -4.73 -3.97
CA ALA A 122 -6.01 -3.75 -4.72
C ALA A 122 -6.53 -3.58 -6.16
N TYR A 123 -6.80 -4.68 -6.85
CA TYR A 123 -7.39 -4.65 -8.19
C TYR A 123 -8.72 -3.91 -8.19
N LYS A 124 -9.63 -4.27 -7.27
CA LYS A 124 -10.97 -3.67 -7.18
C LYS A 124 -10.90 -2.19 -6.83
N GLU A 125 -9.97 -1.79 -5.97
CA GLU A 125 -9.80 -0.39 -5.61
C GLU A 125 -9.27 0.45 -6.78
N MET A 126 -8.31 -0.08 -7.53
CA MET A 126 -7.84 0.56 -8.76
C MET A 126 -8.96 0.66 -9.81
N ASP A 127 -9.78 -0.37 -9.96
CA ASP A 127 -10.91 -0.39 -10.89
C ASP A 127 -11.99 0.63 -10.49
N ARG A 128 -12.37 0.66 -9.21
CA ARG A 128 -13.31 1.63 -8.64
C ARG A 128 -12.87 3.07 -8.85
N ARG A 129 -11.55 3.34 -8.85
CA ARG A 129 -10.96 4.66 -9.10
C ARG A 129 -10.80 4.99 -10.59
N GLY A 130 -11.18 4.09 -11.50
CA GLY A 130 -10.98 4.26 -12.94
C GLY A 130 -9.51 4.18 -13.37
N LEU A 131 -8.63 3.63 -12.52
CA LEU A 131 -7.22 3.42 -12.84
C LEU A 131 -7.03 2.18 -13.70
N MET A 132 -7.94 1.21 -13.65
CA MET A 132 -7.81 -0.01 -14.43
C MET A 132 -8.24 0.18 -15.89
N ASN A 133 -7.42 -0.39 -16.78
CA ASN A 133 -7.72 -0.55 -18.19
C ASN A 133 -6.97 -1.78 -18.73
N PHE A 134 -7.20 -2.14 -20.00
CA PHE A 134 -6.58 -3.31 -20.61
C PHE A 134 -5.05 -3.31 -20.48
N HIS A 135 -4.38 -2.18 -20.69
CA HIS A 135 -2.92 -2.10 -20.67
C HIS A 135 -2.38 -2.30 -19.27
N ARG A 136 -3.00 -1.68 -18.27
CA ARG A 136 -2.61 -1.80 -16.86
C ARG A 136 -2.88 -3.21 -16.34
N MET A 137 -3.98 -3.84 -16.73
CA MET A 137 -4.23 -5.26 -16.41
C MET A 137 -3.14 -6.17 -17.00
N LYS A 138 -2.72 -5.95 -18.25
CA LYS A 138 -1.65 -6.72 -18.87
C LYS A 138 -0.28 -6.46 -18.23
N GLU A 139 -0.02 -5.25 -17.75
CA GLU A 139 1.18 -4.94 -16.97
C GLU A 139 1.22 -5.76 -15.67
N LEU A 140 0.12 -5.75 -14.90
CA LEU A 140 0.02 -6.53 -13.66
C LEU A 140 0.17 -8.03 -13.93
N GLU A 141 -0.51 -8.55 -14.96
CA GLU A 141 -0.39 -9.94 -15.37
C GLU A 141 1.07 -10.30 -15.71
N ALA A 142 1.76 -9.48 -16.51
CA ALA A 142 3.14 -9.73 -16.90
C ALA A 142 4.09 -9.77 -15.69
N VAL A 143 3.90 -8.89 -14.71
CA VAL A 143 4.68 -8.90 -13.47
C VAL A 143 4.45 -10.20 -12.70
N HIS A 144 3.20 -10.63 -12.53
CA HIS A 144 2.92 -11.89 -11.84
C HIS A 144 3.47 -13.10 -12.60
N LEU A 145 3.37 -13.12 -13.93
CA LEU A 145 3.94 -14.21 -14.74
C LEU A 145 5.47 -14.30 -14.62
N SER A 146 6.15 -13.20 -14.29
CA SER A 146 7.60 -13.21 -14.03
C SER A 146 7.98 -13.89 -12.70
N MET A 147 7.01 -14.10 -11.80
CA MET A 147 7.21 -14.79 -10.53
C MET A 147 7.18 -16.31 -10.76
N LEU A 148 8.35 -16.90 -11.01
CA LEU A 148 8.44 -18.31 -11.42
C LEU A 148 7.97 -19.29 -10.34
N MET A 149 8.60 -19.25 -9.16
CA MET A 149 8.33 -20.17 -8.06
C MET A 149 7.79 -19.41 -6.86
N LEU A 150 6.61 -19.79 -6.39
CA LEU A 150 5.97 -19.25 -5.20
C LEU A 150 5.61 -20.40 -4.24
N PRO A 151 5.43 -20.11 -2.93
CA PRO A 151 4.82 -21.05 -1.99
C PRO A 151 3.49 -21.67 -2.47
N GLU A 152 3.17 -22.87 -1.98
CA GLU A 152 1.98 -23.64 -2.38
C GLU A 152 0.66 -22.92 -2.07
N GLU A 153 0.62 -22.14 -0.98
CA GLU A 153 -0.51 -21.29 -0.61
C GLU A 153 -0.90 -20.26 -1.69
N TYR A 154 0.05 -19.86 -2.55
CA TYR A 154 -0.19 -18.98 -3.71
C TYR A 154 -0.44 -19.77 -5.01
N GLY A 155 -0.51 -21.10 -4.93
CA GLY A 155 -0.69 -22.00 -6.07
C GLY A 155 0.62 -22.50 -6.69
N GLY A 156 1.79 -22.16 -6.13
CA GLY A 156 3.08 -22.68 -6.57
C GLY A 156 3.77 -21.91 -7.71
N SER A 157 3.07 -20.97 -8.37
CA SER A 157 3.63 -20.13 -9.43
C SER A 157 2.87 -18.82 -9.56
N GLY A 158 3.52 -17.81 -10.13
CA GLY A 158 2.93 -16.50 -10.38
C GLY A 158 1.72 -16.53 -11.32
N LEU A 159 1.71 -17.43 -12.31
CA LEU A 159 0.54 -17.67 -13.17
C LEU A 159 -0.68 -18.11 -12.34
N LYS A 160 -0.51 -19.10 -11.47
CA LYS A 160 -1.60 -19.59 -10.62
C LYS A 160 -2.01 -18.57 -9.57
N PHE A 161 -1.05 -17.81 -9.05
CA PHE A 161 -1.31 -16.73 -8.10
C PHE A 161 -2.18 -15.65 -8.74
N TRP A 162 -1.82 -15.17 -9.94
CA TRP A 162 -2.63 -14.22 -10.70
C TRP A 162 -4.00 -14.77 -11.08
N HIS A 163 -4.09 -16.04 -11.47
CA HIS A 163 -5.37 -16.68 -11.77
C HIS A 163 -6.32 -16.64 -10.56
N LYS A 164 -5.82 -17.01 -9.38
CA LYS A 164 -6.59 -16.95 -8.12
C LYS A 164 -7.01 -15.53 -7.75
N THR A 165 -6.13 -14.54 -7.96
CA THR A 165 -6.49 -13.11 -7.83
C THR A 165 -7.69 -12.78 -8.73
N MET A 166 -7.63 -13.13 -10.01
CA MET A 166 -8.72 -12.82 -10.96
C MET A 166 -10.00 -13.61 -10.70
N GLU A 167 -9.91 -14.81 -10.14
CA GLU A 167 -11.08 -15.55 -9.64
C GLU A 167 -11.78 -14.78 -8.50
N CYS A 168 -11.01 -14.26 -7.53
CA CYS A 168 -11.56 -13.44 -6.44
C CYS A 168 -12.20 -12.15 -6.97
N VAL A 169 -11.59 -11.50 -7.97
CA VAL A 169 -12.15 -10.29 -8.58
C VAL A 169 -13.55 -10.57 -9.12
N ARG A 170 -13.71 -11.63 -9.94
CA ARG A 170 -14.98 -12.02 -10.58
C ARG A 170 -16.07 -12.47 -9.60
N GLN A 171 -15.71 -12.98 -8.43
CA GLN A 171 -16.69 -13.44 -7.44
C GLN A 171 -17.46 -12.29 -6.77
N GLY A 172 -16.93 -11.05 -6.83
CA GLY A 172 -17.60 -9.86 -6.29
C GLY A 172 -18.59 -9.18 -7.25
N ASP A 173 -18.71 -9.64 -8.49
CA ASP A 173 -19.60 -9.07 -9.53
C ASP A 173 -20.96 -9.80 -9.61
N LYS A 174 -21.35 -10.52 -8.55
CA LYS A 174 -22.62 -11.25 -8.45
C LYS A 174 -23.62 -10.58 -7.52
#